data_AF-A0AAQ3FY91-F1
#
_entry.id   AF-A0AAQ3FY91-F1
#
_cell.length_a   1.000
_cell.length_b   1.000
_cell.length_c   1.000
_cell.angle_alpha   90.00
_cell.angle_beta   90.00
_cell.angle_gamma   90.00
#
_symmetry.space_group_name_H-M   'P 1'
#
loop_
_entity.id
_entity.type
_entity.pdbx_description
1 polymer ?
#
loop_
_entity_poly.entity_id
_entity_poly.type
_entity_poly.pdbx_seq_one_letter_code
_entity_poly.pdbx_strand_id
1 'polypeptide(L)'
;MYPTTPDGRYFVVKQQLWRCSNPSLPAAEREAFVAELMSARRAVKEAKRAEDAQALKSARARVNDAKVALGERGPVWWDDGSPDYNRFKVSNTPYAQWFAQLPEEEKSPD
;
A
#
# COMPACT_ATOMS: atom_id res chain seq x y z
N MET A 1 -6.56 12.23 6.44
CA MET A 1 -6.75 10.99 5.65
C MET A 1 -6.19 11.26 4.27
N TYR A 2 -5.45 10.33 3.66
CA TYR A 2 -4.90 10.54 2.32
C TYR A 2 -6.00 10.42 1.25
N PRO A 3 -5.94 11.21 0.16
CA PRO A 3 -6.94 11.14 -0.89
C PRO A 3 -6.80 9.82 -1.67
N THR A 4 -7.94 9.23 -1.99
CA THR A 4 -8.05 7.97 -2.75
C THR A 4 -8.54 8.28 -4.16
N THR A 5 -7.95 7.62 -5.16
CA THR A 5 -8.32 7.78 -6.56
C THR A 5 -9.80 7.47 -6.78
N PRO A 6 -10.47 8.05 -7.80
CA PRO A 6 -11.91 7.86 -8.01
C PRO A 6 -12.34 6.40 -8.21
N ASP A 7 -11.44 5.56 -8.71
CA ASP A 7 -11.64 4.12 -8.90
C ASP A 7 -11.28 3.27 -7.67
N GLY A 8 -10.85 3.89 -6.57
CA GLY A 8 -10.48 3.21 -5.33
C GLY A 8 -9.15 2.44 -5.37
N ARG A 9 -8.44 2.43 -6.50
CA ARG A 9 -7.25 1.58 -6.69
C ARG A 9 -6.03 2.04 -5.92
N TYR A 10 -5.90 3.34 -5.71
CA TYR A 10 -4.73 3.93 -5.07
C TYR A 10 -5.09 5.03 -4.08
N PHE A 11 -4.23 5.26 -3.11
CA PHE A 11 -4.21 6.47 -2.30
C PHE A 11 -2.90 7.23 -2.50
N VAL A 12 -2.90 8.54 -2.28
CA VAL A 12 -1.74 9.40 -2.54
C VAL A 12 -1.05 9.79 -1.23
N VAL A 13 0.23 9.46 -1.10
CA VAL A 13 1.08 9.92 0.01
C VAL A 13 2.27 10.66 -0.57
N LYS A 14 2.48 11.92 -0.19
CA LYS A 14 3.59 12.76 -0.70
C LYS A 14 3.66 12.72 -2.24
N GLN A 15 2.51 12.91 -2.89
CA GLN A 15 2.34 12.86 -4.35
C GLN A 15 2.66 11.50 -5.01
N GLN A 16 2.87 10.44 -4.23
CA GLN A 16 3.14 9.10 -4.71
C GLN A 16 1.92 8.20 -4.51
N LEU A 17 1.54 7.46 -5.55
CA LEU A 17 0.46 6.49 -5.49
C LEU A 17 0.88 5.25 -4.72
N TRP A 18 -0.02 4.75 -3.89
CA TRP A 18 0.11 3.49 -3.18
C TRP A 18 -1.14 2.68 -3.42
N ARG A 19 -0.99 1.44 -3.89
CA ARG A 19 -2.14 0.58 -4.18
C ARG A 19 -2.92 0.29 -2.89
N CYS A 20 -4.23 0.43 -2.95
CA CYS A 20 -5.14 0.05 -1.90
C CYS A 20 -5.17 -1.48 -1.75
N SER A 21 -5.54 -1.95 -0.56
CA SER A 21 -5.88 -3.35 -0.35
C SER A 21 -7.06 -3.75 -1.24
N ASN A 22 -7.10 -4.99 -1.70
CA ASN A 22 -8.19 -5.54 -2.50
C ASN A 22 -9.52 -5.44 -1.70
N PRO A 23 -10.50 -4.63 -2.15
CA PRO A 23 -11.75 -4.44 -1.43
C PRO A 23 -12.65 -5.68 -1.44
N SER A 24 -12.41 -6.62 -2.35
CA SER A 24 -13.17 -7.86 -2.48
C SER A 24 -12.69 -8.97 -1.53
N LEU A 25 -11.66 -8.73 -0.71
CA LEU A 25 -11.23 -9.70 0.29
C LEU A 25 -12.31 -9.88 1.37
N PRO A 26 -12.64 -11.13 1.75
CA PRO A 26 -13.50 -11.38 2.91
C PRO A 26 -12.94 -10.69 4.16
N ALA A 27 -13.82 -10.12 4.99
CA ALA A 27 -13.41 -9.33 6.15
C ALA A 27 -12.46 -10.10 7.08
N ALA A 28 -12.73 -11.38 7.32
CA ALA A 28 -11.89 -12.25 8.15
C ALA A 28 -10.48 -12.44 7.57
N GLU A 29 -10.35 -12.64 6.25
CA GLU A 29 -9.05 -12.76 5.58
C GLU A 29 -8.29 -11.44 5.62
N ARG A 30 -8.98 -10.33 5.34
CA ARG A 30 -8.40 -8.99 5.42
C ARG A 30 -7.86 -8.71 6.82
N GLU A 31 -8.64 -9.01 7.85
CA GLU A 31 -8.21 -8.85 9.25
C GLU A 31 -7.00 -9.72 9.59
N ALA A 32 -7.00 -10.98 9.16
CA ALA A 32 -5.86 -11.89 9.36
C ALA A 32 -4.58 -11.36 8.69
N PHE A 33 -4.66 -10.89 7.44
CA PHE A 33 -3.49 -10.35 6.75
C PHE A 33 -3.03 -9.01 7.32
N VAL A 34 -3.95 -8.16 7.79
CA VAL A 34 -3.58 -6.94 8.53
C VAL A 34 -2.86 -7.29 9.84
N ALA A 35 -3.36 -8.29 10.58
CA ALA A 35 -2.72 -8.75 11.81
C ALA A 35 -1.30 -9.28 11.54
N GLU A 36 -1.13 -10.11 10.50
CA GLU A 36 0.19 -10.61 10.09
C GLU A 36 1.12 -9.47 9.64
N LEU A 37 0.61 -8.49 8.88
CA LEU A 37 1.39 -7.31 8.49
C LEU A 37 1.89 -6.52 9.70
N MET A 38 1.03 -6.32 10.71
CA MET A 38 1.42 -5.62 11.93
C MET A 38 2.42 -6.42 12.76
N SER A 39 2.25 -7.74 12.87
CA SER A 39 3.20 -8.66 13.51
C SER A 39 4.57 -8.59 12.82
N ALA A 40 4.61 -8.72 11.50
CA ALA A 40 5.84 -8.65 10.72
C ALA A 40 6.55 -7.28 10.84
N ARG A 41 5.79 -6.18 10.88
CA ARG A 41 6.37 -4.83 11.13
C ARG A 41 7.01 -4.71 12.51
N ARG A 42 6.40 -5.29 13.55
CA ARG A 42 7.00 -5.34 14.89
C ARG A 42 8.30 -6.14 14.87
N ALA A 43 8.32 -7.30 14.23
CA ALA A 43 9.52 -8.11 14.06
C ALA A 43 10.65 -7.36 13.31
N VAL A 44 10.32 -6.52 12.30
CA VAL A 44 11.32 -5.65 11.65
C VAL A 44 11.93 -4.66 12.65
N LYS A 45 11.12 -4.06 13.53
CA LYS A 45 11.60 -3.11 14.54
C LYS A 45 12.51 -3.82 15.55
N GLU A 46 12.13 -5.00 16.00
CA GLU A 46 12.91 -5.82 16.95
C GLU A 46 14.24 -6.26 16.34
N ALA A 47 14.23 -6.81 15.12
CA ALA A 47 15.44 -7.24 14.43
C ALA A 47 16.42 -6.08 14.19
N LYS A 48 15.91 -4.88 13.85
CA LYS A 48 16.75 -3.67 13.76
C LYS A 48 17.40 -3.30 15.10
N ARG A 49 16.65 -3.38 16.19
CA ARG A 49 17.16 -3.07 17.54
C ARG A 49 18.22 -4.09 17.99
N ALA A 50 18.06 -5.35 17.58
CA ALA A 50 19.00 -6.42 17.88
C ALA A 50 20.19 -6.51 16.90
N GLU A 51 20.23 -5.65 15.88
CA GLU A 51 21.21 -5.71 14.78
C GLU A 51 21.28 -7.08 14.06
N ASP A 52 20.19 -7.84 14.10
CA ASP A 52 20.10 -9.17 13.48
C ASP A 52 19.67 -9.05 12.01
N ALA A 53 20.65 -9.16 11.12
CA ALA A 53 20.45 -9.08 9.68
C ALA A 53 19.54 -10.20 9.13
N GLN A 54 19.61 -11.41 9.69
CA GLN A 54 18.84 -12.55 9.21
C GLN A 54 17.38 -12.45 9.66
N ALA A 55 17.13 -12.12 10.92
CA ALA A 55 15.78 -11.82 11.40
C ALA A 55 15.17 -10.64 10.64
N LEU A 56 15.96 -9.62 10.34
CA LEU A 56 15.51 -8.46 9.56
C LEU A 56 15.09 -8.85 8.14
N LYS A 57 15.87 -9.70 7.47
CA LYS A 57 15.53 -10.22 6.13
C LYS A 57 14.22 -11.01 6.17
N SER A 58 14.07 -11.93 7.12
CA SER A 58 12.87 -12.75 7.29
C SER A 58 11.63 -11.91 7.60
N ALA A 59 11.75 -10.94 8.50
CA ALA A 59 10.64 -10.06 8.84
C ALA A 59 10.21 -9.17 7.66
N ARG A 60 11.17 -8.69 6.85
CA ARG A 60 10.87 -7.94 5.62
C ARG A 60 10.17 -8.80 4.55
N ALA A 61 10.53 -10.08 4.43
CA ALA A 61 9.85 -11.02 3.55
C ALA A 61 8.39 -11.20 4.00
N ARG A 62 8.14 -11.44 5.29
CA ARG A 62 6.77 -11.52 5.85
C ARG A 62 5.94 -10.25 5.60
N VAL A 63 6.54 -9.06 5.74
CA VAL A 63 5.88 -7.79 5.38
C VAL A 63 5.49 -7.77 3.90
N ASN A 64 6.35 -8.28 3.02
CA ASN A 64 6.05 -8.34 1.60
C ASN A 64 4.89 -9.30 1.33
N ASP A 65 4.94 -10.51 1.89
CA ASP A 65 3.95 -11.55 1.66
C ASP A 65 2.56 -11.11 2.14
N ALA A 66 2.48 -10.52 3.34
CA ALA A 66 1.23 -9.97 3.85
C ALA A 66 0.68 -8.83 2.96
N LYS A 67 1.56 -7.98 2.40
CA LYS A 67 1.14 -6.93 1.46
C LYS A 67 0.68 -7.48 0.11
N VAL A 68 1.28 -8.57 -0.37
CA VAL A 68 0.82 -9.27 -1.57
C VAL A 68 -0.55 -9.91 -1.31
N ALA A 69 -0.73 -10.57 -0.17
CA ALA A 69 -2.01 -11.16 0.21
C ALA A 69 -3.13 -10.12 0.36
N LEU A 70 -2.81 -8.94 0.89
CA LEU A 70 -3.74 -7.80 0.93
C LEU A 70 -4.02 -7.18 -0.45
N GLY A 71 -3.27 -7.53 -1.49
CA GLY A 71 -3.37 -6.93 -2.82
C GLY A 71 -2.67 -5.57 -2.96
N GLU A 72 -1.94 -5.09 -1.95
CA GLU A 72 -1.17 -3.83 -1.99
C GLU A 72 0.10 -3.94 -2.86
N ARG A 73 0.52 -5.16 -3.17
CA ARG A 73 1.69 -5.51 -3.99
C ARG A 73 1.41 -6.77 -4.81
N GLY A 74 2.31 -7.10 -5.72
CA GLY A 74 2.15 -8.26 -6.61
C GLY A 74 1.15 -7.97 -7.73
N PRO A 75 0.49 -9.02 -8.27
CA PRO A 75 -0.55 -8.86 -9.28
C PRO A 75 -1.63 -7.88 -8.85
N VAL A 76 -2.23 -7.20 -9.82
CA VAL A 76 -3.35 -6.28 -9.57
C VAL A 76 -4.62 -7.08 -9.26
N TRP A 77 -5.55 -6.48 -8.51
CA TRP A 77 -6.81 -7.12 -8.15
C TRP A 77 -7.99 -6.70 -9.05
N TRP A 78 -7.75 -5.85 -10.05
CA TRP A 78 -8.72 -5.51 -11.10
C TRP A 78 -8.45 -6.32 -12.37
N ASP A 79 -9.48 -6.50 -13.19
CA ASP A 79 -9.51 -7.36 -14.37
C ASP A 79 -9.74 -6.61 -15.70
N ASP A 80 -9.88 -5.29 -15.65
CA ASP A 80 -10.16 -4.44 -16.82
C ASP A 80 -8.95 -4.19 -17.75
N GLY A 81 -7.81 -4.82 -17.47
CA GLY A 81 -6.57 -4.68 -18.25
C GLY A 81 -5.80 -3.36 -18.02
N SER A 82 -6.25 -2.50 -17.10
CA SER A 82 -5.53 -1.27 -16.77
C SER A 82 -4.15 -1.55 -16.17
N PRO A 83 -3.12 -0.75 -16.48
CA PRO A 83 -1.78 -0.92 -15.92
C PRO A 83 -1.72 -0.63 -14.41
N ASP A 84 -0.70 -1.18 -13.75
CA ASP A 84 -0.39 -0.88 -12.34
C ASP A 84 0.47 0.38 -12.23
N TYR A 85 -0.05 1.40 -11.55
CA TYR A 85 0.64 2.65 -11.23
C TYR A 85 1.12 2.69 -9.77
N ASN A 86 1.19 1.55 -9.07
CA ASN A 86 1.69 1.49 -7.70
C ASN A 86 3.09 2.10 -7.62
N ARG A 87 3.28 3.05 -6.70
CA ARG A 87 4.53 3.78 -6.42
C ARG A 87 4.92 4.82 -7.48
N PHE A 88 4.10 5.08 -8.49
CA PHE A 88 4.33 6.17 -9.44
C PHE A 88 4.00 7.52 -8.80
N LYS A 89 4.64 8.60 -9.27
CA LYS A 89 4.20 9.96 -8.97
C LYS A 89 2.84 10.19 -9.63
N VAL A 90 1.87 10.73 -8.90
CA VAL A 90 0.51 10.98 -9.40
C VAL A 90 0.50 11.84 -10.67
N SER A 91 1.45 12.77 -10.80
CA SER A 91 1.65 13.62 -11.99
C SER A 91 1.97 12.85 -13.27
N ASN A 92 2.47 11.62 -13.17
CA ASN A 92 2.91 10.80 -14.30
C ASN A 92 1.89 9.71 -14.65
N THR A 93 0.64 9.89 -14.22
CA THR A 93 -0.43 8.88 -14.34
C THR A 93 -1.72 9.52 -14.80
N PRO A 94 -2.72 8.74 -15.26
CA PRO A 94 -4.04 9.25 -15.58
C PRO A 94 -4.74 10.00 -14.43
N TYR A 95 -4.30 9.80 -13.19
CA TYR A 95 -4.85 10.46 -12.00
C TYR A 95 -4.34 11.91 -11.81
N ALA A 96 -3.42 12.41 -12.65
CA ALA A 96 -2.82 13.74 -12.50
C ALA A 96 -3.87 14.87 -12.48
N GLN A 97 -4.82 14.85 -13.42
CA GLN A 97 -5.85 15.89 -13.52
C GLN A 97 -6.83 15.86 -12.34
N TRP A 98 -7.21 14.67 -11.89
CA TRP A 98 -8.03 14.52 -10.69
C TRP A 98 -7.29 15.07 -9.47
N PHE A 99 -6.04 14.67 -9.24
CA PHE A 99 -5.27 15.10 -8.08
C PHE A 99 -5.07 16.61 -8.06
N ALA A 100 -4.84 17.26 -9.21
CA ALA A 100 -4.67 18.70 -9.32
C ALA A 100 -5.90 19.50 -8.85
N GLN A 101 -7.10 18.94 -8.99
CA GLN A 101 -8.38 19.56 -8.61
C GLN A 101 -8.70 19.45 -7.13
N LEU A 102 -7.97 18.64 -6.36
CA LEU A 102 -8.19 18.54 -4.92
C LEU A 102 -7.75 19.84 -4.20
N PRO A 103 -8.41 20.21 -3.09
CA PRO A 103 -7.91 21.25 -2.19
C PRO A 103 -6.47 20.93 -1.72
N GLU A 104 -5.65 21.97 -1.48
CA GLU A 104 -4.25 21.75 -1.08
C GLU A 104 -4.14 21.03 0.28
N GLU A 105 -5.10 21.25 1.17
CA GLU A 105 -5.22 20.60 2.47
C GLU A 105 -5.41 19.08 2.33
N GLU A 106 -6.08 18.63 1.26
CA GLU A 106 -6.29 17.21 0.98
C GLU A 106 -5.08 16.55 0.31
N LYS A 107 -4.26 17.31 -0.42
CA LYS A 107 -3.07 16.78 -1.12
C LYS A 107 -1.93 16.43 -0.16
N SER A 108 -1.84 17.13 0.97
CA SER A 108 -0.86 16.90 2.04
C SER A 108 -1.53 17.01 3.40
N PRO A 109 -2.28 15.98 3.86
CA PRO A 109 -2.74 15.94 5.24
C PRO A 109 -1.54 15.84 6.17
N ASP A 110 -1.54 16.64 7.24
CA ASP A 110 -0.54 16.66 8.32
C ASP A 110 -0.31 15.28 8.96
#